data_AF-A0A419GS91-F1
#
_entry.id   AF-A0A419GS91-F1
#
_cell.length_a   1.000
_cell.length_b   1.000
_cell.length_c   1.000
_cell.angle_alpha   90.00
_cell.angle_beta   90.00
_cell.angle_gamma   90.00
#
_symmetry.space_group_name_H-M   'P 1'
#
loop_
_entity.id
_entity.type
_entity.pdbx_description
1 polymer ?
#
loop_
_entity_poly.entity_id
_entity_poly.type
_entity_poly.pdbx_seq_one_letter_code
_entity_poly.pdbx_strand_id
1 'polypeptide(L)'
;MSDMPIKSIGSALNANGISQKNSASQPVPGSNFEDVINEAISKVSEVQNNADKAINELANGGDVTSAILAVEKADMSFQLMVEIRNKLISTYEEVMRMPV
;
A
#
# COMPACT_ATOMS: atom_id res chain seq x y z
N MET A 1 28.30 13.91 -60.37
CA MET A 1 27.03 13.98 -59.61
C MET A 1 27.40 13.99 -58.15
N SER A 2 26.82 14.93 -57.42
CA SER A 2 27.40 15.65 -56.30
C SER A 2 27.64 14.81 -55.05
N ASP A 3 28.88 14.83 -54.55
CA ASP A 3 29.18 14.54 -53.15
C ASP A 3 28.33 15.45 -52.26
N MET A 4 27.45 14.84 -51.47
CA MET A 4 26.73 15.53 -50.40
C MET A 4 27.60 15.50 -49.13
N PRO A 5 28.00 16.65 -48.58
CA PRO A 5 28.62 16.68 -47.26
C PRO A 5 27.56 16.39 -46.20
N ILE A 6 27.69 15.29 -45.46
CA ILE A 6 26.90 15.04 -44.26
C ILE A 6 27.25 16.12 -43.23
N LYS A 7 26.36 17.10 -43.15
CA LYS A 7 26.42 18.21 -42.22
C LYS A 7 26.16 17.68 -40.81
N SER A 8 27.21 17.69 -39.99
CA SER A 8 27.20 17.78 -38.53
C SER A 8 25.94 17.27 -37.81
N ILE A 9 25.93 15.96 -37.50
CA ILE A 9 25.10 15.39 -36.41
C ILE A 9 25.81 15.62 -35.05
N GLY A 10 26.63 16.68 -34.94
CA GLY A 10 27.24 17.13 -33.69
C GLY A 10 26.46 18.27 -33.01
N SER A 11 25.39 18.76 -33.64
CA SER A 11 24.71 20.01 -33.25
C SER A 11 23.32 19.81 -32.62
N ALA A 12 22.88 18.57 -32.40
CA ALA A 12 21.63 18.25 -31.69
C ALA A 12 21.84 17.84 -30.21
N LEU A 13 23.08 17.79 -29.75
CA LEU A 13 23.43 17.58 -28.34
C LEU A 13 23.68 18.95 -27.69
N ASN A 14 22.63 19.77 -27.63
CA ASN A 14 22.64 20.97 -26.81
C ASN A 14 22.59 20.52 -25.34
N ALA A 15 23.77 20.52 -24.74
CA ALA A 15 23.98 20.51 -23.31
C ALA A 15 23.35 21.76 -22.68
N ASN A 16 22.12 21.63 -22.17
CA ASN A 16 21.63 22.43 -21.05
C ASN A 16 20.29 21.88 -20.56
N GLY A 17 20.29 21.19 -19.41
CA GLY A 17 19.02 20.86 -18.74
C GLY A 17 19.06 19.73 -17.73
N ILE A 18 19.99 18.78 -17.83
CA ILE A 18 20.20 17.78 -16.77
C ILE A 18 21.10 18.35 -15.68
N SER A 19 20.68 19.49 -15.13
CA SER A 19 20.93 19.77 -13.72
C SER A 19 20.25 18.66 -12.96
N GLN A 20 21.10 17.78 -12.45
CA GLN A 20 20.86 16.77 -11.44
C GLN A 20 19.95 17.35 -10.35
N LYS A 21 18.64 17.23 -10.56
CA LYS A 21 17.65 17.31 -9.50
C LYS A 21 17.83 16.00 -8.74
N ASN A 22 18.84 15.99 -7.86
CA ASN A 22 18.72 15.28 -6.59
C ASN A 22 17.43 15.80 -5.99
N SER A 23 16.32 15.14 -6.37
CA SER A 23 15.12 15.16 -5.59
C SER A 23 15.52 14.41 -4.34
N ALA A 24 16.15 15.15 -3.41
CA ALA A 24 16.07 14.85 -2.00
C ALA A 24 14.63 14.41 -1.81
N SER A 25 14.46 13.13 -1.47
CA SER A 25 13.20 12.52 -1.14
C SER A 25 12.46 13.52 -0.30
N GLN A 26 11.55 14.26 -0.93
CA GLN A 26 10.61 15.08 -0.20
C GLN A 26 10.00 14.06 0.75
N PRO A 27 10.05 14.28 2.08
CA PRO A 27 9.24 13.47 2.95
C PRO A 27 7.85 13.68 2.40
N VAL A 28 7.33 12.66 1.71
CA VAL A 28 5.92 12.58 1.36
C VAL A 28 5.26 12.91 2.69
N PRO A 29 4.45 13.98 2.79
CA PRO A 29 3.72 14.27 4.02
C PRO A 29 2.94 13.00 4.30
N GLY A 30 3.51 12.19 5.19
CA GLY A 30 3.14 10.81 5.34
C GLY A 30 1.72 10.85 5.85
N SER A 31 0.84 10.04 5.28
CA SER A 31 -0.20 9.47 6.12
C SER A 31 0.52 9.02 7.38
N ASN A 32 0.19 9.58 8.55
CA ASN A 32 0.90 9.19 9.75
C ASN A 32 0.73 7.68 9.85
N PHE A 33 1.80 6.98 10.19
CA PHE A 33 1.74 5.52 10.27
C PHE A 33 0.59 5.06 11.20
N GLU A 34 0.32 5.86 12.23
CA GLU A 34 -0.85 5.75 13.10
C GLU A 34 -2.19 5.84 12.35
N ASP A 35 -2.34 6.75 11.39
CA ASP A 35 -3.53 6.89 10.56
C ASP A 35 -3.78 5.62 9.72
N VAL A 36 -2.73 5.05 9.14
CA VAL A 36 -2.81 3.81 8.34
C VAL A 36 -3.22 2.62 9.21
N ILE A 37 -2.72 2.55 10.44
CA ILE A 37 -3.11 1.50 11.41
C ILE A 37 -4.56 1.68 11.84
N ASN A 38 -4.97 2.90 12.17
CA ASN A 38 -6.35 3.21 12.56
C ASN A 38 -7.33 2.88 11.43
N GLU A 39 -6.97 3.17 10.18
CA GLU A 39 -7.74 2.78 9.00
C GLU A 39 -7.82 1.25 8.86
N ALA A 40 -6.70 0.55 9.01
CA ALA A 40 -6.67 -0.91 8.95
C ALA A 40 -7.56 -1.57 10.02
N ILE A 41 -7.51 -1.08 11.26
CA ILE A 41 -8.37 -1.56 12.36
C ILE A 41 -9.85 -1.32 12.02
N SER A 42 -10.17 -0.12 11.52
CA SER A 42 -11.53 0.22 11.10
C SER A 42 -12.01 -0.69 9.97
N LYS A 43 -11.12 -1.04 9.03
CA LYS A 43 -11.41 -1.95 7.92
C LYS A 43 -11.71 -3.37 8.40
N VAL A 44 -10.98 -3.89 9.37
CA VAL A 44 -11.24 -5.22 9.94
C VAL A 44 -12.61 -5.26 10.61
N SER A 45 -12.96 -4.22 11.39
CA SER A 45 -14.29 -4.08 12.00
C SER A 45 -15.40 -4.05 10.95
N GLU A 46 -15.19 -3.34 9.84
CA GLU A 46 -16.13 -3.32 8.71
C GLU A 46 -16.31 -4.70 8.08
N VAL A 47 -15.22 -5.43 7.83
CA VAL A 47 -15.27 -6.77 7.24
C VAL A 47 -15.98 -7.75 8.19
N GLN A 48 -15.71 -7.68 9.49
CA GLN A 48 -16.38 -8.52 10.49
C GLN A 48 -17.89 -8.28 10.52
N ASN A 49 -18.31 -7.01 10.57
CA ASN A 49 -19.73 -6.64 10.51
C ASN A 49 -20.41 -7.13 9.22
N ASN A 50 -19.70 -7.12 8.10
CA ASN A 50 -20.24 -7.63 6.83
C ASN A 50 -20.39 -9.15 6.85
N ALA A 51 -19.46 -9.88 7.46
CA ALA A 51 -19.58 -11.32 7.65
C ALA A 51 -20.80 -11.66 8.55
N ASP A 52 -20.97 -10.94 9.66
CA ASP A 52 -22.11 -11.14 10.56
C ASP A 52 -23.45 -10.88 9.86
N LYS A 53 -23.52 -9.84 9.01
CA LYS A 53 -24.71 -9.57 8.19
C LYS A 53 -24.98 -10.70 7.21
N ALA A 54 -23.95 -11.16 6.49
CA ALA A 54 -24.11 -12.22 5.50
C ALA A 54 -24.54 -13.56 6.15
N ILE A 55 -24.04 -13.85 7.37
CA ILE A 55 -24.50 -15.01 8.16
C ILE A 55 -25.98 -14.86 8.54
N ASN A 56 -26.41 -13.68 8.98
CA ASN A 56 -27.82 -13.43 9.31
C ASN A 56 -28.73 -13.51 8.07
N GLU A 57 -28.28 -12.99 6.93
CA GLU A 57 -29.00 -13.11 5.66
C GLU A 57 -29.13 -14.57 5.22
N LEU A 58 -28.05 -15.37 5.36
CA LEU A 58 -28.09 -16.80 5.10
C LEU A 58 -29.10 -17.53 6.00
N ALA A 59 -29.13 -17.21 7.31
CA ALA A 59 -30.10 -17.80 8.24
C ALA A 59 -31.55 -17.48 7.85
N ASN A 60 -31.78 -16.39 7.11
CA ASN A 60 -33.09 -15.97 6.58
C ASN A 60 -33.39 -16.50 5.16
N GLY A 61 -32.56 -17.40 4.63
CA GLY A 61 -32.74 -17.98 3.29
C GLY A 61 -31.97 -17.27 2.17
N GLY A 62 -30.97 -16.44 2.52
CA GLY A 62 -30.04 -15.81 1.58
C GLY A 62 -29.06 -16.79 0.94
N ASP A 63 -28.21 -16.27 0.05
CA ASP A 63 -27.21 -17.06 -0.67
C ASP A 63 -26.11 -17.58 0.28
N VAL A 64 -25.91 -18.90 0.29
CA VAL A 64 -24.85 -19.59 1.05
C VAL A 64 -23.47 -19.14 0.59
N THR A 65 -23.31 -18.90 -0.72
CA THR A 65 -22.01 -18.58 -1.33
C THR A 65 -21.49 -17.24 -0.84
N SER A 66 -22.35 -16.23 -0.79
CA SER A 66 -21.98 -14.89 -0.32
C SER A 66 -21.62 -14.88 1.16
N ALA A 67 -22.33 -15.65 1.99
CA ALA A 67 -22.02 -15.80 3.40
C ALA A 67 -20.67 -16.48 3.63
N ILE A 68 -20.39 -17.59 2.93
CA ILE A 68 -19.09 -18.26 3.02
C ILE A 68 -17.96 -17.33 2.56
N LEU A 69 -18.15 -16.61 1.45
CA LEU A 69 -17.16 -15.65 0.94
C LEU A 69 -16.88 -14.51 1.95
N ALA A 70 -17.94 -14.00 2.59
CA ALA A 70 -17.81 -12.95 3.59
C ALA A 70 -17.04 -13.43 4.83
N VAL A 71 -17.31 -14.65 5.29
CA VAL A 71 -16.58 -15.29 6.38
C VAL A 71 -15.11 -15.51 6.03
N GLU A 72 -14.81 -16.04 4.83
CA GLU A 72 -13.44 -16.25 4.37
C GLU A 72 -12.66 -14.93 4.31
N LYS A 73 -13.31 -13.86 3.81
CA LYS A 73 -12.72 -12.52 3.77
C LYS A 73 -12.43 -11.99 5.18
N ALA A 74 -13.32 -12.22 6.13
CA ALA A 74 -13.13 -11.83 7.52
C ALA A 74 -11.96 -12.57 8.16
N ASP A 75 -11.84 -13.88 7.94
CA ASP A 75 -10.73 -14.67 8.49
C ASP A 75 -9.38 -14.23 7.92
N MET A 76 -9.27 -14.09 6.59
CA MET A 76 -8.05 -13.58 5.96
C MET A 76 -7.67 -12.17 6.43
N SER A 77 -8.66 -11.28 6.58
CA SER A 77 -8.43 -9.92 7.08
C SER A 77 -7.95 -9.92 8.54
N PHE A 78 -8.50 -10.82 9.36
CA PHE A 78 -8.08 -10.99 10.75
C PHE A 78 -6.65 -11.53 10.86
N GLN A 79 -6.31 -12.56 10.07
CA GLN A 79 -4.95 -13.10 10.02
C GLN A 79 -3.92 -12.02 9.66
N LEU A 80 -4.21 -11.22 8.63
CA LEU A 80 -3.37 -10.09 8.24
C LEU A 80 -3.23 -9.06 9.37
N MET A 81 -4.31 -8.76 10.10
CA MET A 81 -4.27 -7.84 11.25
C MET A 81 -3.34 -8.35 12.36
N VAL A 82 -3.36 -9.65 12.64
CA VAL A 82 -2.47 -10.26 13.64
C VAL A 82 -1.01 -10.13 13.21
N GLU A 83 -0.69 -10.35 11.94
CA GLU A 83 0.67 -10.12 11.42
C GLU A 83 1.10 -8.67 11.56
N ILE A 84 0.23 -7.73 11.21
CA ILE A 84 0.48 -6.31 11.37
C ILE A 84 0.73 -5.98 12.85
N ARG A 85 -0.15 -6.43 13.77
CA ARG A 85 0.01 -6.23 15.21
C ARG A 85 1.37 -6.73 15.70
N ASN A 86 1.76 -7.94 15.29
CA ASN A 86 3.04 -8.52 15.68
C ASN A 86 4.21 -7.71 15.14
N LYS A 87 4.13 -7.25 13.88
CA LYS A 87 5.17 -6.42 13.26
C LYS A 87 5.27 -5.05 13.92
N LEU A 88 4.17 -4.46 14.36
CA LEU A 88 4.14 -3.19 15.09
C LEU A 88 4.83 -3.31 16.44
N ILE A 89 4.49 -4.37 17.19
CA ILE A 89 5.12 -4.67 18.48
C ILE A 89 6.63 -4.87 18.30
N SER A 90 7.05 -5.68 17.32
CA SER A 90 8.47 -5.91 17.08
C SER A 90 9.21 -4.64 16.64
N THR A 91 8.56 -3.80 15.84
CA THR A 91 9.17 -2.54 15.37
C THR A 91 9.29 -1.53 16.52
N TYR A 92 8.29 -1.46 17.41
CA TYR A 92 8.38 -0.67 18.63
C TYR A 92 9.52 -1.14 19.56
N GLU A 93 9.64 -2.46 19.76
CA GLU A 93 10.73 -3.06 20.52
C GLU A 93 12.11 -2.76 19.91
N GLU A 94 12.24 -2.81 18.58
CA GLU A 94 13.48 -2.50 17.87
C GLU A 94 13.89 -1.03 18.02
N VAL A 95 12.93 -0.10 17.90
CA VAL A 95 13.18 1.34 18.10
C VAL A 95 13.62 1.63 19.53
N MET A 96 13.07 0.92 20.53
CA MET A 96 13.51 1.04 21.93
C MET A 96 14.86 0.39 22.21
N ARG A 97 15.26 -0.60 21.41
CA ARG A 97 16.55 -1.29 21.55
C ARG A 97 17.70 -0.59 20.85
N MET A 98 17.45 0.37 19.96
CA MET A 98 18.51 1.24 19.44
C MET A 98 19.08 2.06 20.59
N PRO A 99 20.33 1.81 21.04
CA PRO A 99 21.01 2.74 21.91
C PRO A 99 21.28 4.01 21.10
N VAL A 100 21.02 5.16 21.70
CA VAL A 100 21.56 6.44 21.21
C VAL A 100 23.08 6.47 21.25
#